data_AF-A0A1V5NKL9-F1
#
_entry.id   AF-A0A1V5NKL9-F1
#
_cell.length_a   1.000
_cell.length_b   1.000
_cell.length_c   1.000
_cell.angle_alpha   90.00
_cell.angle_beta   90.00
_cell.angle_gamma   90.00
#
_symmetry.space_group_name_H-M   'P 1'
#
loop_
_entity.id
_entity.type
_entity.pdbx_description
1 polymer ?
#
loop_
_entity_poly.entity_id
_entity_poly.type
_entity_poly.pdbx_seq_one_letter_code
_entity_poly.pdbx_strand_id
1 'polypeptide(L)'
;MKTRSLLLAILFLVAVTIAGQAMIATLKLPDLVRQSEIIAIATVVSSTEMDTDKEQISTFRNELKPEKILKGFWKPGEPFIVMTRQCGKPGQIGWIEDQPQFPDKGNKCLVFLKRVDVDKLEIVNLVQGVWPIIGGKPAGMGLGYEVSQIEELVRQQKN
;
A
#
# COMPACT_ATOMS: atom_id res chain seq x y z
N MET A 1 -53.74 -11.92 5.95
CA MET A 1 -52.49 -12.61 6.35
C MET A 1 -51.49 -12.79 5.21
N LYS A 2 -51.91 -13.16 3.97
CA LYS A 2 -51.01 -13.42 2.84
C LYS A 2 -50.14 -12.23 2.38
N THR A 3 -50.68 -11.00 2.41
CA THR A 3 -49.96 -9.78 1.96
C THR A 3 -48.88 -9.30 2.94
N ARG A 4 -49.09 -9.45 4.25
CA ARG A 4 -48.08 -9.13 5.27
C ARG A 4 -46.88 -10.07 5.23
N SER A 5 -47.12 -11.37 5.00
CA SER A 5 -46.06 -12.36 4.84
C SER A 5 -45.24 -12.14 3.56
N LEU A 6 -45.88 -11.72 2.46
CA LEU A 6 -45.19 -11.37 1.23
C LEU A 6 -44.30 -10.13 1.40
N LEU A 7 -44.80 -9.11 2.10
CA LEU A 7 -44.03 -7.88 2.36
C LEU A 7 -42.81 -8.16 3.23
N LEU A 8 -42.96 -9.01 4.26
CA LEU A 8 -41.84 -9.45 5.10
C LEU A 8 -40.81 -10.27 4.30
N ALA A 9 -41.26 -11.15 3.40
CA ALA A 9 -40.37 -11.95 2.56
C ALA A 9 -39.57 -11.08 1.58
N ILE A 10 -40.20 -10.05 1.00
CA ILE A 10 -39.51 -9.07 0.13
C ILE A 10 -38.51 -8.23 0.93
N LEU A 11 -38.88 -7.75 2.13
CA LEU A 11 -37.97 -7.03 3.02
C LEU A 11 -36.76 -7.89 3.44
N PHE A 12 -36.98 -9.18 3.69
CA PHE A 12 -35.91 -10.11 4.00
C PHE A 12 -34.99 -10.35 2.79
N LEU A 13 -35.54 -10.48 1.58
CA LEU A 13 -34.75 -10.64 0.35
C LEU A 13 -33.89 -9.40 0.05
N VAL A 14 -34.43 -8.20 0.26
CA VAL A 14 -33.70 -6.93 0.09
C VAL A 14 -32.60 -6.81 1.14
N ALA A 15 -32.85 -7.19 2.39
CA ALA A 15 -31.83 -7.16 3.45
C ALA A 15 -30.63 -8.10 3.17
N VAL A 16 -30.86 -9.25 2.52
CA VAL A 16 -29.77 -10.19 2.18
C VAL A 16 -28.89 -9.67 1.02
N THR A 17 -29.41 -8.80 0.15
CA THR A 17 -28.62 -8.19 -0.94
C THR A 17 -27.71 -7.05 -0.50
N ILE A 18 -27.86 -6.55 0.73
CA ILE A 18 -26.99 -5.50 1.32
C ILE A 18 -25.92 -6.13 2.23
N ALA A 19 -25.58 -7.40 2.02
CA ALA A 19 -24.31 -7.94 2.47
C ALA A 19 -23.21 -7.21 1.70
N GLY A 20 -22.87 -6.01 2.19
CA GLY A 20 -21.88 -5.12 1.64
C GLY A 20 -20.61 -5.92 1.41
N GLN A 21 -20.27 -6.12 0.15
CA GLN A 21 -18.91 -6.46 -0.22
C GLN A 21 -18.08 -5.27 0.26
N ALA A 22 -17.36 -5.45 1.37
CA ALA A 22 -16.21 -4.63 1.68
C ALA A 22 -15.13 -4.95 0.62
N MET A 23 -15.39 -4.57 -0.64
CA MET A 23 -14.39 -4.60 -1.68
C MET A 23 -13.38 -3.55 -1.30
N ILE A 24 -12.19 -3.99 -0.91
CA ILE A 24 -11.03 -3.13 -0.75
C ILE A 24 -10.84 -2.43 -2.10
N ALA A 25 -11.10 -1.12 -2.12
CA ALA A 25 -10.99 -0.31 -3.32
C ALA A 25 -9.52 -0.20 -3.70
N THR A 26 -9.04 -1.20 -4.44
CA THR A 26 -7.74 -1.21 -5.09
C THR A 26 -7.68 0.05 -5.97
N LEU A 27 -6.77 0.96 -5.64
CA LEU A 27 -6.58 2.17 -6.43
C LEU A 27 -6.08 1.79 -7.82
N LYS A 28 -6.65 2.45 -8.84
CA LYS A 28 -6.09 2.40 -10.19
C LYS A 28 -4.74 3.10 -10.19
N LEU A 29 -3.82 2.67 -11.05
CA LEU A 29 -2.47 3.24 -11.11
C LEU A 29 -2.44 4.78 -11.22
N PRO A 30 -3.27 5.45 -12.06
CA PRO A 30 -3.30 6.92 -12.10
C PRO A 30 -3.65 7.55 -10.75
N ASP A 31 -4.56 6.95 -9.98
CA ASP A 31 -4.95 7.41 -8.66
C ASP A 31 -3.85 7.19 -7.62
N LEU A 32 -3.18 6.04 -7.67
CA LEU A 32 -2.02 5.74 -6.83
C LEU A 32 -0.89 6.74 -7.09
N VAL A 33 -0.57 7.01 -8.36
CA VAL A 33 0.43 8.02 -8.76
C VAL A 33 0.01 9.40 -8.28
N ARG A 34 -1.28 9.76 -8.42
CA ARG A 34 -1.82 11.06 -8.01
C ARG A 34 -1.70 11.30 -6.51
N GLN A 35 -2.09 10.31 -5.70
CA GLN A 35 -2.03 10.39 -4.24
C GLN A 35 -0.60 10.35 -3.69
N SER A 36 0.35 9.87 -4.49
CA SER A 36 1.77 9.84 -4.11
C SER A 36 2.42 11.19 -4.31
N GLU A 37 3.08 11.69 -3.27
CA GLU A 37 3.92 12.89 -3.34
C GLU A 37 5.34 12.54 -3.75
N ILE A 38 5.83 11.36 -3.34
CA ILE A 38 7.11 10.80 -3.75
C ILE A 38 6.88 9.43 -4.37
N ILE A 39 7.47 9.20 -5.53
CA ILE A 39 7.55 7.87 -6.15
C ILE A 39 9.02 7.61 -6.45
N ALA A 40 9.54 6.48 -6.00
CA ALA A 40 10.96 6.21 -6.15
C ALA A 40 11.26 4.71 -6.27
N ILE A 41 12.33 4.38 -7.00
CA ILE A 41 13.01 3.11 -6.87
C ILE A 41 13.99 3.23 -5.71
N ALA A 42 13.91 2.32 -4.75
CA ALA A 42 14.75 2.29 -3.58
C ALA A 42 15.22 0.86 -3.26
N THR A 43 16.39 0.76 -2.65
CA THR A 43 16.92 -0.50 -2.12
C THR A 43 16.62 -0.59 -0.63
N VAL A 44 16.11 -1.74 -0.18
CA VAL A 44 15.84 -1.99 1.24
C VAL A 44 17.18 -2.16 1.98
N VAL A 45 17.45 -1.27 2.94
CA VAL A 45 18.68 -1.28 3.76
C VAL A 45 18.46 -2.13 5.01
N SER A 46 17.31 -1.95 5.67
CA SER A 46 16.91 -2.71 6.85
C SER A 46 15.41 -2.64 7.05
N SER A 47 14.87 -3.66 7.70
CA SER A 47 13.55 -3.65 8.31
C SER A 47 13.72 -4.18 9.73
N THR A 48 13.46 -3.34 10.72
CA THR A 48 13.70 -3.66 12.13
C THR A 48 12.39 -3.54 12.89
N GLU A 49 12.01 -4.60 13.58
CA GLU A 49 10.89 -4.55 14.53
C GLU A 49 11.26 -3.65 15.71
N MET A 50 10.41 -2.67 16.00
CA MET A 50 10.64 -1.66 17.03
C MET A 50 9.87 -1.96 18.31
N ASP A 51 8.62 -2.37 18.17
CA ASP A 51 7.70 -2.65 19.27
C ASP A 51 6.58 -3.57 18.78
N THR A 52 5.95 -4.29 19.71
CA THR A 52 4.75 -5.08 19.48
C THR A 52 3.70 -4.70 20.52
N ASP A 53 2.54 -4.25 20.05
CA ASP A 53 1.48 -3.80 20.94
C ASP A 53 0.71 -4.95 21.61
N LYS A 54 -0.25 -4.60 22.48
CA LYS A 54 -1.09 -5.56 23.21
C LYS A 54 -1.97 -6.41 22.29
N GLU A 55 -2.21 -5.95 21.06
CA GLU A 55 -2.97 -6.67 20.04
C GLU A 55 -2.07 -7.56 19.18
N GLN A 56 -0.78 -7.71 19.54
CA GLN A 56 0.23 -8.44 18.77
C GLN A 56 0.49 -7.85 17.37
N ILE A 57 0.33 -6.53 17.23
CA ILE A 57 0.71 -5.82 16.02
C ILE A 57 2.11 -5.25 16.21
N SER A 58 3.03 -5.74 15.41
CA SER A 58 4.43 -5.31 15.38
C SER A 58 4.60 -4.07 14.52
N THR A 59 5.33 -3.08 15.02
CA THR A 59 5.72 -1.89 14.27
C THR A 59 7.14 -2.06 13.76
N PHE A 60 7.32 -1.99 12.45
CA PHE A 60 8.61 -2.09 11.78
C PHE A 60 9.08 -0.71 11.32
N ARG A 61 10.36 -0.42 11.58
CA ARG A 61 11.10 0.68 10.97
C ARG A 61 11.79 0.16 9.72
N ASN A 62 11.37 0.63 8.55
CA ASN A 62 11.97 0.29 7.28
C ASN A 62 12.84 1.44 6.80
N GLU A 63 14.09 1.12 6.48
CA GLU A 63 15.05 2.06 5.93
C GLU A 63 15.30 1.73 4.47
N LEU A 64 15.03 2.68 3.58
CA LEU A 64 15.12 2.50 2.14
C LEU A 64 16.11 3.52 1.59
N LYS A 65 17.11 3.07 0.86
CA LYS A 65 18.04 3.97 0.16
C LYS A 65 17.44 4.34 -1.20
N PRO A 66 17.09 5.62 -1.46
CA PRO A 66 16.59 6.04 -2.76
C PRO A 66 17.68 5.85 -3.83
N GLU A 67 17.34 5.21 -4.94
CA GLU A 67 18.21 5.09 -6.11
C GLU A 67 17.79 6.03 -7.23
N LYS A 68 16.48 6.12 -7.47
CA LYS A 68 15.91 6.98 -8.49
C LYS A 68 14.57 7.52 -8.02
N ILE A 69 14.44 8.84 -7.96
CA ILE A 69 13.18 9.52 -7.67
C ILE A 69 12.46 9.77 -9.00
N LEU A 70 11.27 9.22 -9.17
CA LEU A 70 10.42 9.38 -10.35
C LEU A 70 9.46 10.58 -10.20
N LYS A 71 8.92 10.78 -8.99
CA LYS A 71 8.03 11.89 -8.62
C LYS A 71 8.46 12.48 -7.29
N GLY A 72 8.27 13.79 -7.15
CA GLY A 72 8.57 14.52 -5.91
C GLY A 72 10.04 14.86 -5.74
N PHE A 73 10.39 15.21 -4.49
CA PHE A 73 11.74 15.53 -4.07
C PHE A 73 12.00 14.87 -2.71
N TRP A 74 13.25 14.49 -2.45
CA TRP A 74 13.73 14.07 -1.14
C TRP A 74 15.16 14.55 -0.92
N LYS A 75 15.57 14.65 0.35
CA LYS A 75 16.91 15.10 0.74
C LYS A 75 17.97 14.17 0.12
N PRO A 76 18.90 14.69 -0.71
CA PRO A 76 19.90 13.87 -1.37
C PRO A 76 20.78 13.12 -0.37
N GLY A 77 20.98 11.83 -0.59
CA GLY A 77 21.83 10.97 0.25
C GLY A 77 21.18 10.48 1.54
N GLU A 78 20.01 11.00 1.92
CA GLU A 78 19.28 10.52 3.10
C GLU A 78 18.34 9.35 2.73
N PRO A 79 18.24 8.32 3.58
CA PRO A 79 17.29 7.24 3.37
C PRO A 79 15.84 7.70 3.58
N PHE A 80 14.89 7.00 2.98
CA PHE A 80 13.50 7.05 3.42
C PHE A 80 13.36 6.20 4.67
N ILE A 81 12.74 6.78 5.71
CA ILE A 81 12.32 6.04 6.90
C ILE A 81 10.80 5.89 6.85
N VAL A 82 10.32 4.66 6.79
CA VAL A 82 8.88 4.35 6.73
C VAL A 82 8.52 3.37 7.83
N MET A 83 7.57 3.76 8.67
CA MET A 83 7.02 2.90 9.71
C MET A 83 5.86 2.10 9.13
N THR A 84 5.89 0.77 9.26
CA THR A 84 4.78 -0.10 8.85
C THR A 84 4.33 -0.96 10.01
N ARG A 85 3.04 -1.23 10.09
CA ARG A 85 2.48 -2.19 11.04
C ARG A 85 2.35 -3.54 10.33
N GLN A 86 2.83 -4.59 10.97
CA GLN A 86 2.67 -5.96 10.52
C GLN A 86 2.10 -6.79 11.65
N CYS A 87 1.10 -7.60 11.34
CA CYS A 87 0.49 -8.51 12.28
C CYS A 87 0.88 -9.96 11.96
N GLY A 88 0.49 -10.86 12.86
CA GLY A 88 0.55 -12.30 12.67
C GLY A 88 -0.29 -12.82 11.49
N LYS A 89 -0.47 -14.15 11.43
CA LYS A 89 -1.18 -14.84 10.35
C LYS A 89 -2.69 -14.57 10.37
N PRO A 90 -3.40 -14.78 9.23
CA PRO A 90 -4.85 -14.74 9.20
C PRO A 90 -5.47 -15.57 10.33
N GLY A 91 -6.40 -14.96 11.09
CA GLY A 91 -7.07 -15.60 12.23
C GLY A 91 -6.40 -15.38 13.60
N GLN A 92 -5.28 -14.66 13.67
CA GLN A 92 -4.72 -14.20 14.95
C GLN A 92 -5.35 -12.86 15.38
N ILE A 93 -5.34 -12.59 16.70
CA ILE A 93 -5.69 -11.27 17.24
C ILE A 93 -4.74 -10.25 16.60
N GLY A 94 -5.28 -9.11 16.16
CA GLY A 94 -4.51 -8.05 15.51
C GLY A 94 -4.28 -8.21 14.00
N TRP A 95 -4.96 -9.13 13.31
CA TRP A 95 -4.84 -9.28 11.84
C TRP A 95 -5.15 -7.97 11.09
N ILE A 96 -4.26 -7.57 10.19
CA ILE A 96 -4.32 -6.42 9.29
C ILE A 96 -4.25 -6.95 7.86
N GLU A 97 -5.33 -6.76 7.11
CA GLU A 97 -5.35 -7.06 5.69
C GLU A 97 -4.46 -6.11 4.89
N ASP A 98 -3.91 -6.62 3.79
CA ASP A 98 -3.18 -5.83 2.80
C ASP A 98 -1.99 -5.04 3.36
N GLN A 99 -1.36 -5.51 4.43
CA GLN A 99 -0.19 -4.85 5.02
C GLN A 99 0.97 -4.69 4.01
N PRO A 100 1.67 -3.55 3.99
CA PRO A 100 2.87 -3.38 3.16
C PRO A 100 3.94 -4.40 3.53
N GLN A 101 4.48 -5.08 2.51
CA GLN A 101 5.59 -6.01 2.66
C GLN A 101 6.75 -5.56 1.78
N PHE A 102 7.85 -5.18 2.42
CA PHE A 102 9.10 -4.91 1.72
C PHE A 102 9.79 -6.22 1.34
N PRO A 103 10.48 -6.26 0.19
CA PRO A 103 11.33 -7.40 -0.12
C PRO A 103 12.54 -7.46 0.83
N ASP A 104 13.26 -8.57 0.81
CA ASP A 104 14.42 -8.76 1.69
C ASP A 104 15.48 -7.66 1.50
N LYS A 105 16.28 -7.46 2.56
CA LYS A 105 17.41 -6.52 2.55
C LYS A 105 18.30 -6.71 1.30
N GLY A 106 18.66 -5.60 0.68
CA GLY A 106 19.47 -5.56 -0.54
C GLY A 106 18.64 -5.64 -1.83
N ASN A 107 17.36 -6.02 -1.75
CA ASN A 107 16.49 -6.02 -2.91
C ASN A 107 15.88 -4.64 -3.17
N LYS A 108 15.53 -4.41 -4.43
CA LYS A 108 14.91 -3.18 -4.91
C LYS A 108 13.39 -3.26 -4.82
N CYS A 109 12.77 -2.12 -4.58
CA CYS A 109 11.35 -1.93 -4.70
C CYS A 109 11.04 -0.55 -5.30
N LEU A 110 9.89 -0.45 -5.96
CA LEU A 110 9.24 0.81 -6.27
C LEU A 110 8.31 1.15 -5.11
N VAL A 111 8.44 2.36 -4.58
CA VAL A 111 7.62 2.84 -3.47
C VAL A 111 6.82 4.07 -3.87
N PHE A 112 5.58 4.10 -3.37
CA PHE A 112 4.62 5.19 -3.50
C PHE A 112 4.38 5.76 -2.10
N LEU A 113 4.87 6.98 -1.88
CA LEU A 113 4.92 7.59 -0.56
C LEU A 113 4.14 8.90 -0.53
N LYS A 114 3.45 9.13 0.58
CA LYS A 114 2.89 10.43 0.95
C LYS A 114 3.71 11.03 2.10
N ARG A 115 3.81 12.35 2.13
CA ARG A 115 4.36 13.12 3.23
C ARG A 115 3.25 13.35 4.25
N VAL A 116 3.54 13.00 5.49
CA VAL A 116 2.67 13.31 6.63
C VAL A 116 3.22 14.51 7.38
N ASP A 117 4.54 14.69 7.33
CA ASP A 117 5.26 15.83 7.88
C ASP A 117 6.53 16.05 7.02
N VAL A 118 7.33 17.07 7.36
CA VAL A 118 8.60 17.42 6.68
C VAL A 118 9.50 16.18 6.51
N ASP A 119 9.64 15.40 7.58
CA ASP A 119 10.52 14.22 7.65
C ASP A 119 9.77 12.90 7.84
N LYS A 120 8.43 12.93 7.79
CA LYS A 120 7.60 11.73 8.00
C LYS A 120 6.96 11.29 6.70
N LEU A 121 7.25 10.06 6.30
CA LEU A 121 6.71 9.41 5.11
C LEU A 121 5.80 8.23 5.52
N GLU A 122 4.76 8.01 4.72
CA GLU A 122 3.88 6.85 4.83
C GLU A 122 3.66 6.20 3.47
N ILE A 123 3.43 4.88 3.47
CA ILE A 123 3.05 4.13 2.25
C ILE A 123 1.65 4.56 1.79
N VAL A 124 1.51 4.84 0.50
CA VAL A 124 0.20 5.09 -0.10
C VAL A 124 -0.53 3.77 -0.32
N ASN A 125 -1.73 3.68 0.25
CA ASN A 125 -2.65 2.55 0.08
C ASN A 125 -2.07 1.16 0.38
N LEU A 126 -1.41 1.05 1.53
CA LEU A 126 -0.92 -0.21 2.12
C LEU A 126 -0.06 -1.03 1.12
N VAL A 127 -0.36 -2.32 0.89
CA VAL A 127 0.40 -3.19 -0.03
C VAL A 127 0.55 -2.63 -1.44
N GLN A 128 -0.39 -1.80 -1.91
CA GLN A 128 -0.27 -1.19 -3.24
C GLN A 128 0.86 -0.16 -3.32
N GLY A 129 1.34 0.37 -2.21
CA GLY A 129 2.39 1.38 -2.24
C GLY A 129 3.81 0.81 -2.23
N VAL A 130 3.98 -0.51 -2.21
CA VAL A 130 5.29 -1.18 -2.22
C VAL A 130 5.30 -2.29 -3.27
N TRP A 131 6.04 -2.11 -4.35
CA TRP A 131 6.18 -3.10 -5.42
C TRP A 131 7.61 -3.62 -5.48
N PRO A 132 7.88 -4.89 -5.17
CA PRO A 132 9.21 -5.46 -5.36
C PRO A 132 9.66 -5.35 -6.81
N ILE A 133 10.96 -5.19 -7.04
CA ILE A 133 11.56 -5.22 -8.38
C ILE A 133 12.36 -6.50 -8.52
N ILE A 134 11.90 -7.40 -9.39
CA ILE A 134 12.51 -8.70 -9.66
C ILE A 134 12.89 -8.74 -11.14
N GLY A 135 14.16 -9.02 -11.45
CA GLY A 135 14.64 -9.02 -12.84
C GLY A 135 14.47 -7.67 -13.55
N GLY A 136 14.49 -6.56 -12.80
CA GLY A 136 14.30 -5.21 -13.32
C GLY A 136 12.84 -4.79 -13.54
N LYS A 137 11.86 -5.62 -13.19
CA LYS A 137 10.44 -5.34 -13.38
C LYS A 137 9.66 -5.30 -12.07
N PRO A 138 8.63 -4.43 -11.96
CA PRO A 138 7.69 -4.48 -10.85
C PRO A 138 7.00 -5.86 -10.71
N ALA A 139 6.83 -6.31 -9.47
CA ALA A 139 6.15 -7.53 -9.08
C ALA A 139 5.08 -7.24 -8.02
N GLY A 140 4.39 -8.28 -7.53
CA GLY A 140 3.28 -8.13 -6.58
C GLY A 140 2.13 -7.35 -7.19
N MET A 141 1.66 -6.31 -6.51
CA MET A 141 0.60 -5.42 -7.03
C MET A 141 1.02 -4.59 -8.26
N GLY A 142 2.33 -4.52 -8.54
CA GLY A 142 2.87 -3.89 -9.74
C GLY A 142 2.96 -4.81 -10.95
N LEU A 143 2.60 -6.09 -10.82
CA LEU A 143 2.77 -7.08 -11.90
C LEU A 143 2.04 -6.63 -13.19
N GLY A 144 2.76 -6.67 -14.30
CA GLY A 144 2.25 -6.26 -15.61
C GLY A 144 2.43 -4.77 -15.92
N TYR A 145 2.89 -3.97 -14.96
CA TYR A 145 3.32 -2.59 -15.21
C TYR A 145 4.83 -2.51 -15.44
N GLU A 146 5.22 -1.58 -16.30
CA GLU A 146 6.61 -1.19 -16.54
C GLU A 146 6.90 0.15 -15.85
N VAL A 147 8.14 0.33 -15.37
CA VAL A 147 8.56 1.60 -14.72
C VAL A 147 8.34 2.80 -15.65
N SER A 148 8.53 2.62 -16.96
CA SER A 148 8.30 3.67 -17.96
C SER A 148 6.85 4.14 -18.01
N GLN A 149 5.87 3.27 -17.77
CA GLN A 149 4.45 3.65 -17.72
C GLN A 149 4.16 4.54 -16.51
N ILE A 150 4.79 4.27 -15.37
CA ILE A 150 4.67 5.10 -14.17
C ILE A 150 5.30 6.47 -14.44
N GLU A 151 6.49 6.51 -15.04
CA GLU A 151 7.15 7.77 -15.41
C GLU A 151 6.29 8.62 -16.34
N GLU A 152 5.62 8.00 -17.32
CA GLU A 152 4.72 8.68 -18.23
C GLU A 152 3.50 9.27 -17.50
N LEU A 153 2.86 8.50 -16.62
CA LEU A 153 1.77 9.01 -15.77
C LEU A 153 2.21 10.17 -14.87
N VAL A 154 3.43 10.11 -14.33
CA VAL A 154 3.99 11.21 -13.53
C VAL A 154 4.16 12.48 -14.37
N ARG A 155 4.59 12.36 -15.63
CA ARG A 155 4.71 13.52 -16.54
C ARG A 155 3.35 14.11 -16.86
N GLN A 156 2.36 13.27 -17.14
CA GLN A 156 1.00 13.71 -17.46
C GLN A 156 0.32 14.48 -16.31
N GLN A 157 0.69 14.20 -15.06
CA GLN A 157 0.17 14.93 -13.89
C GLN A 157 0.86 16.26 -13.60
N LYS A 158 2.01 16.54 -14.22
CA LYS A 158 2.73 17.80 -14.06
C LYS A 158 2.29 18.87 -15.06
N ASN A 159 1.63 18.47 -16.13
CA ASN A 159 1.05 19.32 -17.17
C ASN A 159 -0.41 19.62 -16.84
#